data_AF-A0A1F6CZN3-F1
#
_entry.id   AF-A0A1F6CZN3-F1
#
_cell.length_a   1.000
_cell.length_b   1.000
_cell.length_c   1.000
_cell.angle_alpha   90.00
_cell.angle_beta   90.00
_cell.angle_gamma   90.00
#
_symmetry.space_group_name_H-M   'P 1'
#
loop_
_entity.id
_entity.type
_entity.pdbx_description
1 polymer ?
#
loop_
_entity_poly.entity_id
_entity_poly.type
_entity_poly.pdbx_seq_one_letter_code
_entity_poly.pdbx_strand_id
1 'polypeptide(L)'
;MAKPVSFKRLFQIIEGGNQKLFDESIYPSHLTNQCVVWAMSWGLSDPSQNVKRGAAMILQRSEERLRPQDLMWLEEFMQDEDASSEVQYLIAMALYKRGRRTPAVIVKMALAKNDRALGRLAKEVWEKGSPPPRPKLVR
;
A
#
# COMPACT_ATOMS: atom_id res chain seq x y z
N MET A 1 7.71 0.55 23.54
CA MET A 1 6.82 1.13 22.51
C MET A 1 7.63 2.06 21.63
N ALA A 2 7.62 1.87 20.31
CA ALA A 2 8.30 2.79 19.39
C ALA A 2 7.63 4.17 19.43
N LYS A 3 8.42 5.25 19.45
CA LYS A 3 7.87 6.61 19.45
C LYS A 3 7.22 6.90 18.09
N PRO A 4 6.08 7.62 18.04
CA PRO A 4 5.48 8.06 16.79
C PRO A 4 6.47 8.89 15.97
N VAL A 5 6.71 8.48 14.72
CA VAL A 5 7.47 9.29 13.77
C VAL A 5 6.53 10.36 13.22
N SER A 6 6.94 11.63 13.28
CA SER A 6 6.13 12.72 12.73
C SER A 6 5.96 12.56 11.22
N PHE A 7 4.86 13.06 10.67
CA PHE A 7 4.61 13.04 9.22
C PHE A 7 5.77 13.65 8.42
N LYS A 8 6.31 14.78 8.87
CA LYS A 8 7.50 15.44 8.27
C LYS A 8 8.71 14.51 8.25
N ARG A 9 8.94 13.75 9.32
CA ARG A 9 10.07 12.81 9.39
C ARG A 9 9.84 11.58 8.52
N LEU A 10 8.61 11.07 8.46
CA LEU A 10 8.24 9.97 7.57
C LEU A 10 8.50 10.34 6.10
N PHE A 11 8.09 11.55 5.70
CA PHE A 11 8.31 12.08 4.36
C PHE A 11 9.80 12.16 3.99
N GLN A 12 10.64 12.71 4.88
CA GLN A 12 12.09 12.75 4.68
C GLN A 12 12.72 11.36 4.49
N ILE A 13 12.19 10.34 5.17
CA ILE A 13 12.68 8.96 5.05
C ILE A 13 12.29 8.38 3.68
N ILE A 14 11.07 8.65 3.22
CA ILE A 14 10.58 8.24 1.90
C ILE A 14 11.42 8.88 0.79
N GLU A 15 11.60 10.21 0.84
CA GLU A 15 12.40 10.95 -0.15
C GLU A 15 13.87 10.51 -0.13
N GLY A 16 14.42 10.26 1.06
CA GLY A 16 15.79 9.77 1.23
C GLY A 16 16.00 8.32 0.77
N GLY A 17 14.95 7.61 0.32
CA GLY A 17 15.05 6.24 -0.20
C GLY A 17 15.46 5.18 0.83
N ASN A 18 15.44 5.50 2.12
CA ASN A 18 15.83 4.55 3.17
C ASN A 18 14.66 3.63 3.52
N GLN A 19 14.47 2.61 2.71
CA GLN A 19 13.35 1.67 2.78
C GLN A 19 13.27 0.92 4.11
N LYS A 20 14.43 0.48 4.64
CA LYS A 20 14.47 -0.21 5.94
C LYS A 20 13.96 0.69 7.06
N LEU A 21 14.43 1.93 7.10
CA LEU A 21 14.00 2.89 8.11
C LEU A 21 12.51 3.25 7.95
N PHE A 22 12.02 3.32 6.71
CA PHE A 22 10.61 3.55 6.44
C PHE A 22 9.73 2.40 6.97
N ASP A 23 10.09 1.16 6.65
CA ASP A 23 9.34 -0.03 7.05
C ASP A 23 9.34 -0.24 8.58
N GLU A 24 10.41 0.20 9.26
CA GLU A 24 10.53 0.25 10.73
C GLU A 24 9.74 1.41 11.36
N SER A 25 9.45 2.48 10.61
CA SER A 25 8.78 3.69 11.12
C SER A 25 7.26 3.68 10.93
N ILE A 26 6.76 2.87 10.00
CA ILE A 26 5.36 2.91 9.57
C ILE A 26 4.46 1.96 10.36
N TYR A 27 3.95 2.44 11.49
CA TYR A 27 2.96 1.73 12.31
C TYR A 27 1.54 2.26 12.05
N PRO A 28 0.49 1.39 12.01
CA PRO A 28 -0.88 1.82 11.76
C PRO A 28 -1.35 2.97 12.67
N SER A 29 -0.96 2.93 13.94
CA SER A 29 -1.27 3.97 14.95
C SER A 29 -0.67 5.34 14.64
N HIS A 30 0.30 5.44 13.74
CA HIS A 30 0.97 6.69 13.35
C HIS A 30 0.46 7.22 12.01
N LEU A 31 -0.39 6.47 11.31
CA LEU A 31 -0.90 6.83 9.98
C LEU A 31 -2.20 7.63 10.10
N THR A 32 -2.04 8.90 10.46
CA THR A 32 -3.13 9.88 10.55
C THR A 32 -3.80 10.13 9.20
N ASN A 33 -5.00 10.73 9.22
CA ASN A 33 -5.67 11.23 8.03
C ASN A 33 -4.78 12.13 7.15
N GLN A 34 -3.88 12.93 7.73
CA GLN A 34 -2.95 13.76 6.95
C GLN A 34 -2.02 12.91 6.06
N CYS A 35 -1.56 11.75 6.55
CA CYS A 35 -0.73 10.83 5.77
C CYS A 35 -1.50 10.27 4.58
N VAL A 36 -2.79 9.94 4.78
CA VAL A 36 -3.67 9.40 3.75
C VAL A 36 -4.00 10.45 2.69
N VAL A 37 -4.34 11.67 3.11
CA VAL A 37 -4.55 12.80 2.20
C VAL A 37 -3.31 13.05 1.36
N TRP A 38 -2.12 13.09 1.96
CA TRP A 38 -0.88 13.25 1.21
C TRP A 38 -0.63 12.11 0.21
N ALA A 39 -0.84 10.85 0.64
CA ALA A 39 -0.63 9.69 -0.22
C ALA A 39 -1.55 9.74 -1.46
N MET A 40 -2.81 10.11 -1.27
CA MET A 40 -3.80 10.23 -2.34
C MET A 40 -3.56 11.43 -3.25
N SER A 41 -3.26 12.61 -2.68
CA SER A 41 -3.21 13.86 -3.45
C SER A 41 -1.87 14.11 -4.14
N TRP A 42 -0.78 13.52 -3.66
CA TRP A 42 0.55 13.79 -4.18
C TRP A 42 1.41 12.53 -4.30
N GLY A 43 1.47 11.72 -3.25
CA GLY A 43 2.45 10.64 -3.16
C GLY A 43 2.35 9.57 -4.26
N LEU A 44 1.14 9.21 -4.71
CA LEU A 44 0.95 8.24 -5.79
C LEU A 44 1.23 8.80 -7.20
N SER A 45 1.15 10.11 -7.37
CA SER A 45 1.42 10.80 -8.64
C SER A 45 2.88 11.27 -8.76
N ASP A 46 3.70 11.04 -7.73
CA ASP A 46 5.11 11.45 -7.72
C ASP A 46 5.92 10.64 -8.75
N PRO A 47 6.85 11.26 -9.50
CA PRO A 47 7.69 10.54 -10.47
C PRO A 47 8.61 9.48 -9.82
N SER A 48 8.95 9.62 -8.55
CA SER A 48 9.79 8.68 -7.80
C SER A 48 9.01 7.44 -7.39
N GLN A 49 9.44 6.27 -7.87
CA GLN A 49 8.86 4.98 -7.45
C GLN A 49 8.97 4.73 -5.94
N ASN A 50 9.99 5.30 -5.28
CA ASN A 50 10.11 5.23 -3.82
C ASN A 50 8.98 6.00 -3.11
N VAL A 51 8.63 7.17 -3.63
CA VAL A 51 7.53 7.98 -3.11
C VAL A 51 6.19 7.30 -3.37
N LYS A 52 5.96 6.80 -4.59
CA LYS A 52 4.77 5.99 -4.92
C LYS A 52 4.62 4.79 -4.00
N ARG A 53 5.71 4.04 -3.76
CA ARG A 53 5.73 2.89 -2.82
C ARG A 53 5.40 3.33 -1.40
N GLY A 54 6.00 4.41 -0.92
CA GLY A 54 5.71 4.97 0.40
C GLY A 54 4.24 5.33 0.56
N ALA A 55 3.66 6.01 -0.43
CA ALA A 55 2.25 6.34 -0.47
C ALA A 55 1.34 5.10 -0.48
N ALA A 56 1.64 4.11 -1.32
CA ALA A 56 0.88 2.85 -1.39
C ALA A 56 0.94 2.08 -0.06
N MET A 57 2.10 2.07 0.61
CA MET A 57 2.26 1.45 1.94
C MET A 57 1.45 2.17 3.02
N ILE A 58 1.42 3.51 3.00
CA ILE A 58 0.56 4.30 3.90
C ILE A 58 -0.91 3.90 3.71
N LEU A 59 -1.39 3.84 2.47
CA LEU A 59 -2.77 3.47 2.17
C LEU A 59 -3.09 2.02 2.59
N GLN A 60 -2.15 1.11 2.38
CA GLN A 60 -2.28 -0.28 2.76
C GLN A 60 -2.35 -0.45 4.29
N ARG A 61 -1.50 0.25 5.05
CA ARG A 61 -1.42 0.11 6.51
C ARG A 61 -2.41 0.98 7.29
N SER A 62 -2.88 2.09 6.72
CA SER A 62 -3.84 2.98 7.39
C SER A 62 -5.22 2.36 7.45
N GLU A 63 -5.91 2.47 8.58
CA GLU A 63 -7.31 2.04 8.75
C GLU A 63 -8.33 3.14 8.38
N GLU A 64 -7.86 4.29 7.91
CA GLU A 64 -8.73 5.39 7.52
C GLU A 64 -9.67 4.99 6.38
N ARG A 65 -10.92 5.44 6.50
CA ARG A 65 -11.96 5.25 5.49
C ARG A 65 -11.70 6.17 4.31
N LEU A 66 -11.72 5.60 3.11
CA LEU A 66 -11.64 6.35 1.86
C LEU A 66 -13.03 6.60 1.30
N ARG A 67 -13.21 7.72 0.61
CA ARG A 67 -14.49 8.01 -0.06
C ARG A 67 -14.68 7.07 -1.24
N PRO A 68 -15.92 6.84 -1.70
CA PRO A 68 -16.18 6.00 -2.86
C PRO A 68 -15.40 6.42 -4.11
N GLN A 69 -15.23 7.73 -4.34
CA GLN A 69 -14.44 8.27 -5.45
C GLN A 69 -12.95 7.94 -5.32
N ASP A 70 -12.39 8.05 -4.12
CA ASP A 70 -10.99 7.71 -3.85
C ASP A 70 -10.74 6.21 -4.14
N LEU A 71 -11.70 5.35 -3.77
CA LEU A 71 -11.63 3.92 -4.06
C LEU A 71 -11.70 3.61 -5.56
N MET A 72 -12.52 4.34 -6.33
CA MET A 72 -12.59 4.17 -7.79
C MET A 72 -11.27 4.60 -8.44
N TRP A 73 -10.76 5.75 -8.05
CA TRP A 73 -9.48 6.26 -8.55
C TRP A 73 -8.31 5.30 -8.24
N LEU A 74 -8.27 4.72 -7.04
CA LEU A 74 -7.26 3.72 -6.69
C LEU A 74 -7.38 2.43 -7.53
N GLU A 75 -8.59 2.03 -7.90
CA GLU A 75 -8.80 0.87 -8.75
C GLU A 75 -8.30 1.11 -10.18
N GLU A 76 -8.50 2.33 -10.71
CA GLU A 76 -7.92 2.77 -11.98
C GLU A 76 -6.39 2.85 -11.89
N PHE A 77 -5.85 3.50 -10.85
CA PHE A 77 -4.41 3.63 -10.63
C PHE A 77 -3.70 2.28 -10.51
N MET A 78 -4.35 1.26 -9.93
CA MET A 78 -3.79 -0.09 -9.85
C MET A 78 -3.52 -0.74 -11.24
N GLN A 79 -4.14 -0.23 -12.30
CA GLN A 79 -3.89 -0.64 -13.68
C GLN A 79 -2.85 0.22 -14.41
N ASP A 80 -2.32 1.26 -13.77
CA ASP A 80 -1.29 2.14 -14.35
C ASP A 80 -0.01 1.36 -14.67
N GLU A 81 0.38 1.32 -15.95
CA GLU A 81 1.58 0.63 -16.42
C GLU A 81 2.87 1.31 -15.96
N ASP A 82 2.82 2.61 -15.63
CA ASP A 82 3.96 3.36 -15.09
C ASP A 82 4.16 3.13 -13.58
N ALA A 83 3.22 2.45 -12.92
CA ALA A 83 3.35 2.02 -11.52
C ALA A 83 4.04 0.66 -11.44
N SER A 84 5.06 0.54 -10.57
CA SER A 84 5.70 -0.76 -10.34
C SER A 84 4.71 -1.82 -9.84
N SER A 85 4.96 -3.09 -10.15
CA SER A 85 4.14 -4.22 -9.68
C SER A 85 4.00 -4.24 -8.15
N GLU A 86 5.01 -3.74 -7.42
CA GLU A 86 4.97 -3.60 -5.96
C GLU A 86 3.92 -2.58 -5.52
N VAL A 87 3.93 -1.40 -6.13
CA VAL A 87 2.95 -0.33 -5.87
C VAL A 87 1.54 -0.83 -6.19
N GLN A 88 1.34 -1.43 -7.36
CA GLN A 88 0.05 -1.99 -7.77
C GLN A 88 -0.47 -3.03 -6.76
N TYR A 89 0.40 -3.91 -6.27
CA TYR A 89 0.04 -4.91 -5.25
C TYR A 89 -0.38 -4.26 -3.93
N LEU A 90 0.37 -3.27 -3.44
CA LEU A 90 0.04 -2.56 -2.21
C LEU A 90 -1.32 -1.85 -2.30
N ILE A 91 -1.62 -1.23 -3.45
CA ILE A 91 -2.94 -0.63 -3.71
C ILE A 91 -4.03 -1.70 -3.76
N ALA A 92 -3.80 -2.83 -4.42
CA ALA A 92 -4.76 -3.94 -4.45
C ALA A 92 -5.10 -4.40 -3.03
N MET A 93 -4.10 -4.51 -2.15
CA MET A 93 -4.32 -4.85 -0.75
C MET A 93 -5.09 -3.76 0.01
N ALA A 94 -4.78 -2.48 -0.25
CA ALA A 94 -5.45 -1.34 0.35
C ALA A 94 -6.95 -1.28 -0.02
N LEU A 95 -7.29 -1.63 -1.26
CA LEU A 95 -8.66 -1.79 -1.75
C LEU A 95 -9.35 -3.00 -1.11
N TYR A 96 -8.65 -4.14 -1.08
CA TYR A 96 -9.16 -5.39 -0.55
C TYR A 96 -9.58 -5.27 0.92
N LYS A 97 -8.72 -4.69 1.78
CA LYS A 97 -9.01 -4.49 3.21
C LYS A 97 -10.22 -3.58 3.44
N ARG A 98 -10.51 -2.68 2.48
CA ARG A 98 -11.66 -1.77 2.48
C ARG A 98 -12.90 -2.37 1.82
N GLY A 99 -12.88 -3.67 1.49
CA GLY A 99 -14.02 -4.39 0.93
C GLY A 99 -14.18 -4.27 -0.58
N ARG A 100 -13.30 -3.55 -1.29
CA ARG A 100 -13.28 -3.52 -2.76
C ARG A 100 -12.58 -4.76 -3.29
N ARG A 101 -13.37 -5.71 -3.81
CA ARG A 101 -12.90 -7.06 -4.24
C ARG A 101 -13.24 -7.34 -5.69
N THR A 102 -12.95 -6.40 -6.57
CA THR A 102 -13.19 -6.57 -8.01
C THR A 102 -12.22 -7.61 -8.60
N PRO A 103 -12.53 -8.21 -9.76
CA PRO A 103 -11.64 -9.17 -10.40
C PRO A 103 -10.21 -8.64 -10.58
N ALA A 104 -10.07 -7.36 -10.94
CA ALA A 104 -8.78 -6.69 -11.08
C ALA A 104 -7.96 -6.71 -9.76
N VAL A 105 -8.61 -6.40 -8.62
CA VAL A 105 -7.96 -6.45 -7.30
C VAL A 105 -7.49 -7.85 -6.97
N ILE A 106 -8.33 -8.86 -7.21
CA ILE A 106 -7.99 -10.26 -6.92
C ILE A 106 -6.84 -10.75 -7.78
N VAL A 107 -6.82 -10.41 -9.07
CA VAL A 107 -5.74 -10.78 -9.99
C VAL A 107 -4.41 -10.18 -9.53
N LYS A 108 -4.37 -8.87 -9.23
CA LYS A 108 -3.14 -8.20 -8.79
C LYS A 108 -2.62 -8.79 -7.48
N MET A 109 -3.50 -9.18 -6.55
CA MET A 109 -3.10 -9.88 -5.33
C MET A 109 -2.59 -11.31 -5.59
N ALA A 110 -3.17 -12.02 -6.56
CA ALA A 110 -2.78 -13.38 -6.90
C ALA A 110 -1.40 -13.45 -7.59
N LEU A 111 -1.05 -12.43 -8.38
CA LEU A 111 0.24 -12.34 -9.06
C LEU A 111 1.43 -12.36 -8.07
N ALA A 112 1.23 -11.85 -6.85
CA ALA A 112 2.26 -11.92 -5.81
C ALA A 112 2.65 -13.35 -5.41
N LYS A 113 1.85 -14.38 -5.71
CA LYS A 113 2.22 -15.78 -5.45
C LYS A 113 3.21 -16.34 -6.47
N ASN A 114 3.21 -15.80 -7.67
CA ASN A 114 4.04 -16.27 -8.78
C ASN A 114 5.34 -15.47 -8.92
N ASP A 115 5.41 -14.30 -8.27
CA ASP A 115 6.58 -13.44 -8.21
C ASP A 115 7.28 -13.59 -6.85
N ARG A 116 8.58 -13.94 -6.84
CA ARG A 116 9.34 -14.17 -5.61
C ARG A 116 9.55 -12.90 -4.78
N ALA A 117 9.70 -11.74 -5.42
CA ALA A 117 9.88 -10.47 -4.72
C ALA A 117 8.56 -10.02 -4.10
N LEU A 118 7.47 -10.05 -4.89
CA LEU A 118 6.13 -9.74 -4.38
C LEU A 118 5.66 -10.76 -3.36
N GLY A 119 6.03 -12.03 -3.48
CA GLY A 119 5.68 -13.08 -2.52
C GLY A 119 6.37 -12.87 -1.16
N ARG A 120 7.60 -12.33 -1.14
CA ARG A 120 8.27 -11.91 0.09
C ARG A 120 7.57 -10.71 0.71
N LEU A 121 7.27 -9.68 -0.09
CA LEU A 121 6.52 -8.53 0.38
C LEU A 121 5.15 -8.93 0.94
N ALA A 122 4.41 -9.77 0.21
CA ALA A 122 3.12 -10.29 0.64
C ALA A 122 3.26 -10.92 2.03
N LYS A 123 4.24 -11.81 2.21
CA LYS A 123 4.53 -12.45 3.50
C LYS A 123 4.85 -11.44 4.60
N GLU A 124 5.70 -10.44 4.34
CA GLU A 124 6.06 -9.41 5.32
C GLU A 124 4.85 -8.57 5.73
N VAL A 125 4.01 -8.19 4.76
CA VAL A 125 2.78 -7.46 5.07
C VAL A 125 1.80 -8.35 5.83
N TRP A 126 1.76 -9.67 5.57
CA TRP A 126 0.94 -10.63 6.32
C TRP A 126 1.38 -10.80 7.79
N GLU A 127 2.68 -10.82 8.03
CA GLU A 127 3.24 -10.94 9.39
C GLU A 127 3.07 -9.66 10.19
N LYS A 128 3.01 -8.50 9.52
CA LYS A 128 2.93 -7.17 10.13
C LYS A 128 1.53 -6.52 10.07
N GLY A 129 0.57 -7.12 9.37
CA GLY A 129 -0.77 -6.57 9.14
C GLY A 129 -1.77 -7.61 8.63
N SER A 130 -3.04 -7.42 9.00
CA SER A 130 -4.17 -8.35 8.83
C SER A 130 -4.16 -9.18 7.53
N PRO A 131 -4.29 -10.52 7.60
CA PRO A 131 -4.04 -11.43 6.48
C PRO A 131 -5.07 -11.26 5.35
N PRO A 132 -4.67 -11.32 4.06
CA PRO A 132 -5.62 -11.49 2.98
C PRO A 132 -6.17 -12.92 3.03
N PRO A 133 -7.43 -13.15 2.63
CA PRO A 133 -7.97 -14.49 2.63
C PRO A 133 -7.29 -15.31 1.55
N ARG A 134 -7.11 -16.59 1.89
CA ARG A 134 -6.81 -17.61 0.90
C ARG A 134 -7.91 -17.54 -0.17
N PRO A 135 -7.57 -17.30 -1.45
CA PRO A 135 -8.56 -17.50 -2.50
C PRO A 135 -8.97 -18.97 -2.40
N LYS A 136 -10.25 -19.21 -2.14
CA LYS A 136 -10.85 -20.53 -2.34
C LYS A 136 -10.75 -20.78 -3.84
N LEU A 137 -9.75 -21.55 -4.26
CA LEU A 137 -9.74 -22.14 -5.60
C LEU A 137 -11.01 -23.00 -5.67
N VAL A 138 -12.00 -22.53 -6.41
CA VAL A 138 -13.14 -23.35 -6.81
C VAL A 138 -12.54 -24.43 -7.70
N ARG A 139 -12.64 -25.69 -7.26
CA ARG A 139 -12.26 -26.87 -8.03
C ARG A 139 -13.26 -27.10 -9.15
#